data_AF-A8JKJ1-F1
#
_entry.id   AF-A8JKJ1-F1
#
_cell.length_a   1.000
_cell.length_b   1.000
_cell.length_c   1.000
_cell.angle_alpha   90.00
_cell.angle_beta   90.00
_cell.angle_gamma   90.00
#
_symmetry.space_group_name_H-M   'P 1'
#
loop_
_entity.id
_entity.type
_entity.pdbx_description
1 polymer ?
#
loop_
_entity_poly.entity_id
_entity_poly.type
_entity_poly.pdbx_seq_one_letter_code
_entity_poly.pdbx_strand_id
1 'polypeptide(L)'
;GRENFICCITCKVKSAGGLTTDTEMFFDCAEYFIVYSKSIDSLQYNSIKIQTEVINASSKTVKQYKNIINNIDFSKKEFIAQKDEIKYYKIPKGSFNIETLPIKQIKQMTEKDFFEKRDEIFRLTALSGGIGKKIKAHIEDFTNNDDLFMFEYIPSKGKDKGKMSQYFLFKSQTVTMLNKLVDVDFNKQRIIKLEPISNIISDDLWQGISKEGQIQFKNAK
;
A
#
# COMPACT_ATOMS: atom_id res chain seq x y z
N GLY A 1 19.76 -11.00 -20.82
CA GLY A 1 18.32 -11.01 -21.13
C GLY A 1 17.47 -11.12 -19.88
N ARG A 2 17.52 -12.26 -19.18
CA ARG A 2 16.65 -12.59 -18.02
C ARG A 2 16.80 -11.63 -16.85
N GLU A 3 18.01 -11.12 -16.63
CA GLU A 3 18.33 -10.11 -15.62
C GLU A 3 17.62 -8.76 -15.85
N ASN A 4 17.14 -8.51 -17.08
CA ASN A 4 16.37 -7.32 -17.42
C ASN A 4 14.84 -7.54 -17.40
N PHE A 5 14.38 -8.70 -16.93
CA PHE A 5 12.95 -8.98 -16.74
C PHE A 5 12.37 -8.05 -15.67
N ILE A 6 11.26 -7.38 -16.00
CA ILE A 6 10.58 -6.47 -15.08
C ILE A 6 9.42 -7.20 -14.39
N CYS A 7 8.45 -7.66 -15.17
CA CYS A 7 7.27 -8.35 -14.68
C CYS A 7 6.55 -9.11 -15.80
N CYS A 8 5.62 -9.96 -15.40
CA CYS A 8 4.62 -10.55 -16.25
C CYS A 8 3.26 -10.00 -15.81
N ILE A 9 2.52 -9.40 -16.74
CA ILE A 9 1.16 -8.93 -16.51
C ILE A 9 0.21 -9.98 -17.05
N THR A 10 -0.66 -10.51 -16.20
CA THR A 10 -1.69 -11.49 -16.55
C THR A 10 -2.99 -10.76 -16.82
N CYS A 11 -3.57 -10.99 -17.99
CA CYS A 11 -4.85 -10.42 -18.39
C CYS A 11 -5.89 -11.51 -18.58
N LYS A 12 -7.03 -11.38 -17.93
CA LYS A 12 -8.20 -12.19 -18.26
C LYS A 12 -8.71 -11.77 -19.64
N VAL A 13 -8.72 -12.69 -20.59
CA VAL A 13 -9.13 -12.41 -21.97
C VAL A 13 -10.47 -13.01 -22.38
N LYS A 14 -10.96 -13.97 -21.60
CA LYS A 14 -12.27 -14.57 -21.79
C LYS A 14 -12.80 -15.05 -20.47
N SER A 15 -14.12 -15.21 -20.40
CA SER A 15 -14.77 -15.87 -19.29
C SER A 15 -14.74 -17.38 -19.50
N ALA A 16 -14.71 -18.15 -18.40
CA ALA A 16 -14.86 -19.60 -18.46
C ALA A 16 -16.31 -19.91 -18.90
N GLY A 17 -16.48 -20.13 -20.21
CA GLY A 17 -17.78 -20.25 -20.87
C GLY A 17 -17.64 -20.91 -22.23
N GLY A 18 -18.60 -21.78 -22.60
CA GLY A 18 -18.56 -22.53 -23.86
C GLY A 18 -19.11 -23.95 -23.72
N LEU A 19 -19.25 -24.65 -24.85
CA LEU A 19 -19.84 -25.99 -24.92
C LEU A 19 -18.98 -27.09 -24.26
N THR A 20 -17.72 -26.81 -23.92
CA THR A 20 -16.76 -27.79 -23.40
C THR A 20 -16.11 -27.37 -22.08
N THR A 21 -16.71 -26.41 -21.35
CA THR A 21 -16.14 -25.83 -20.12
C THR A 21 -15.90 -26.84 -19.00
N ASP A 22 -16.56 -27.98 -19.05
CA ASP A 22 -16.63 -28.94 -17.95
C ASP A 22 -15.61 -30.08 -18.14
N THR A 23 -14.77 -29.99 -19.17
CA THR A 23 -13.85 -31.05 -19.59
C THR A 23 -12.45 -30.92 -19.03
N GLU A 24 -12.08 -29.73 -18.54
CA GLU A 24 -10.74 -29.41 -18.04
C GLU A 24 -10.75 -29.04 -16.55
N MET A 25 -9.67 -29.38 -15.84
CA MET A 25 -9.49 -29.01 -14.43
C MET A 25 -9.37 -27.49 -14.23
N PHE A 26 -8.81 -26.78 -15.20
CA PHE A 26 -8.72 -25.31 -15.24
C PHE A 26 -8.99 -24.84 -16.65
N PHE A 27 -9.98 -23.95 -16.82
CA PHE A 27 -10.24 -23.34 -18.12
C PHE A 27 -9.28 -22.16 -18.34
N ASP A 28 -8.39 -22.28 -19.32
CA ASP A 28 -7.42 -21.22 -19.61
C ASP A 28 -8.13 -19.96 -20.12
N CYS A 29 -8.07 -18.89 -19.33
CA CYS A 29 -8.70 -17.61 -19.60
C CYS A 29 -7.69 -16.47 -19.74
N ALA A 30 -6.40 -16.76 -19.71
CA ALA A 30 -5.37 -15.76 -19.45
C ALA A 30 -4.42 -15.56 -20.63
N GLU A 31 -4.12 -14.30 -20.94
CA GLU A 31 -2.97 -13.92 -21.76
C GLU A 31 -1.96 -13.14 -20.92
N TYR A 32 -0.74 -13.01 -21.46
CA TYR A 32 0.39 -12.48 -20.71
C TYR A 32 1.14 -11.40 -21.50
N PHE A 33 1.39 -10.25 -20.87
CA PHE A 33 2.40 -9.30 -21.33
C PHE A 33 3.69 -9.53 -20.56
N ILE A 34 4.74 -9.97 -21.27
CA ILE A 34 6.06 -10.15 -20.69
C ILE A 34 6.87 -8.87 -20.90
N VAL A 35 7.24 -8.20 -19.81
CA VAL A 35 7.86 -6.89 -19.85
C VAL A 35 9.35 -7.00 -19.52
N TYR A 36 10.18 -6.51 -20.44
CA TYR A 36 11.64 -6.42 -20.28
C TYR A 36 12.12 -4.98 -20.45
N SER A 37 13.22 -4.64 -19.77
CA SER A 37 13.99 -3.44 -20.05
C SER A 37 15.19 -3.77 -20.94
N LYS A 38 15.76 -2.76 -21.61
CA LYS A 38 17.08 -2.91 -22.25
C LYS A 38 18.20 -2.98 -21.20
N SER A 39 18.07 -2.19 -20.14
CA SER A 39 18.93 -2.19 -18.95
C SER A 39 18.09 -1.81 -17.73
N ILE A 40 18.04 -2.71 -16.76
CA ILE A 40 17.24 -2.52 -15.53
C ILE A 40 17.82 -1.42 -14.64
N ASP A 41 19.14 -1.24 -14.67
CA ASP A 41 19.85 -0.25 -13.86
C ASP A 41 19.52 1.18 -14.28
N SER A 42 19.24 1.40 -15.58
CA SER A 42 18.83 2.70 -16.12
C SER A 42 17.31 2.89 -16.19
N LEU A 43 16.52 1.87 -15.83
CA LEU A 43 15.07 1.93 -16.00
C LEU A 43 14.44 2.96 -15.03
N GLN A 44 13.79 3.96 -15.61
CA GLN A 44 12.98 4.92 -14.87
C GLN A 44 11.51 4.71 -15.21
N TYR A 45 10.65 4.72 -14.19
CA TYR A 45 9.22 4.58 -14.36
C TYR A 45 8.47 5.29 -13.25
N ASN A 46 7.27 5.74 -13.58
CA ASN A 46 6.36 6.33 -12.62
C ASN A 46 5.58 5.21 -11.91
N SER A 47 5.36 5.37 -10.60
CA SER A 47 4.43 4.51 -9.88
C SER A 47 3.00 4.85 -10.32
N ILE A 48 2.36 3.95 -11.06
CA ILE A 48 0.94 4.08 -11.41
C ILE A 48 0.10 3.64 -10.21
N LYS A 49 -0.83 4.50 -9.81
CA LYS A 49 -1.81 4.22 -8.76
C LYS A 49 -3.20 4.56 -9.29
N ILE A 50 -4.18 3.76 -8.90
CA ILE A 50 -5.59 3.98 -9.21
C ILE A 50 -6.33 4.45 -7.97
N GLN A 51 -7.34 5.29 -8.19
CA GLN A 51 -8.27 5.70 -7.13
C GLN A 51 -9.29 4.58 -6.92
N THR A 52 -9.43 4.09 -5.69
CA THR A 52 -10.29 2.93 -5.40
C THR A 52 -11.53 3.26 -4.58
N GLU A 53 -11.44 4.18 -3.63
CA GLU A 53 -12.58 4.60 -2.81
C GLU A 53 -12.39 6.00 -2.23
N VAL A 54 -13.48 6.76 -2.09
CA VAL A 54 -13.50 7.94 -1.21
C VAL A 54 -13.61 7.44 0.24
N ILE A 55 -12.74 7.93 1.12
CA ILE A 55 -12.72 7.46 2.50
C ILE A 55 -13.79 8.18 3.32
N ASN A 56 -14.70 7.40 3.87
CA ASN A 56 -15.76 7.81 4.77
C ASN A 56 -16.11 6.66 5.75
N ALA A 57 -17.13 6.85 6.57
CA ALA A 57 -17.59 5.87 7.56
C ALA A 57 -17.91 4.46 7.01
N SER A 58 -18.27 4.31 5.73
CA SER A 58 -18.63 3.03 5.12
C SER A 58 -17.48 2.39 4.32
N SER A 59 -16.36 3.08 4.18
CA SER A 59 -15.17 2.63 3.45
C SER A 59 -14.60 1.31 3.99
N LYS A 60 -13.99 0.51 3.11
CA LYS A 60 -13.27 -0.70 3.53
C LYS A 60 -11.98 -0.35 4.27
N THR A 61 -11.32 0.75 3.89
CA THR A 61 -10.08 1.25 4.50
C THR A 61 -10.23 1.49 6.01
N VAL A 62 -11.36 2.05 6.47
CA VAL A 62 -11.53 2.41 7.90
C VAL A 62 -11.63 1.19 8.84
N LYS A 63 -11.88 -0.01 8.29
CA LYS A 63 -11.82 -1.26 9.09
C LYS A 63 -10.40 -1.56 9.58
N GLN A 64 -9.39 -1.09 8.84
CA GLN A 64 -7.98 -1.32 9.13
C GLN A 64 -7.31 -0.08 9.72
N TYR A 65 -7.66 1.10 9.20
CA TYR A 65 -7.16 2.40 9.63
C TYR A 65 -8.03 2.97 10.75
N LYS A 66 -7.82 2.44 11.95
CA LYS A 66 -8.62 2.74 13.14
C LYS A 66 -7.81 3.28 14.32
N ASN A 67 -6.50 3.49 14.15
CA ASN A 67 -5.67 4.06 15.20
C ASN A 67 -5.34 5.51 14.85
N ILE A 68 -5.22 6.35 15.87
CA ILE A 68 -4.75 7.73 15.79
C ILE A 68 -3.44 7.82 16.56
N ILE A 69 -2.46 8.52 16.00
CA ILE A 69 -1.23 8.93 16.69
C ILE A 69 -1.07 10.45 16.59
N ASN A 70 -0.88 11.12 17.72
CA ASN A 70 -0.64 12.56 17.77
C ASN A 70 0.22 12.96 18.98
N ASN A 71 0.54 14.26 19.07
CA ASN A 71 1.31 14.86 20.16
C ASN A 71 2.66 14.18 20.44
N ILE A 72 3.36 13.75 19.39
CA ILE A 72 4.68 13.12 19.51
C ILE A 72 5.70 14.19 19.92
N ASP A 73 6.24 14.07 21.13
CA ASP A 73 7.33 14.92 21.64
C ASP A 73 8.69 14.34 21.22
N PHE A 74 9.20 14.84 20.10
CA PHE A 74 10.51 14.45 19.57
C PHE A 74 11.69 14.88 20.44
N SER A 75 11.51 15.79 21.42
CA SER A 75 12.58 16.14 22.36
C SER A 75 12.93 14.99 23.31
N LYS A 76 12.01 14.03 23.48
CA LYS A 76 12.17 12.82 24.29
C LYS A 76 12.74 11.64 23.49
N LYS A 77 13.21 11.88 22.27
CA LYS A 77 13.81 10.86 21.41
C LYS A 77 15.17 10.42 21.96
N GLU A 78 15.26 9.15 22.34
CA GLU A 78 16.46 8.50 22.85
C GLU A 78 17.07 7.61 21.77
N PHE A 79 18.38 7.74 21.51
CA PHE A 79 19.09 6.79 20.66
C PHE A 79 19.24 5.45 21.38
N ILE A 80 18.90 4.35 20.69
CA ILE A 80 18.96 3.00 21.25
C ILE A 80 20.16 2.24 20.72
N ALA A 81 20.25 2.12 19.40
CA ALA A 81 21.28 1.34 18.74
C ALA A 81 21.42 1.73 17.28
N GLN A 82 22.56 1.36 16.70
CA GLN A 82 22.72 1.28 15.26
C GLN A 82 23.05 -0.17 14.91
N LYS A 83 22.27 -0.77 14.01
CA LYS A 83 22.49 -2.12 13.49
C LYS A 83 22.50 -2.02 11.96
N ASP A 84 23.58 -2.45 11.34
CA ASP A 84 23.93 -2.11 9.95
C ASP A 84 23.95 -0.56 9.74
N GLU A 85 23.35 -0.08 8.66
CA GLU A 85 23.14 1.34 8.34
C GLU A 85 21.80 1.88 8.87
N ILE A 86 21.20 1.19 9.86
CA ILE A 86 19.88 1.54 10.42
C ILE A 86 20.05 2.04 11.85
N LYS A 87 19.63 3.29 12.09
CA LYS A 87 19.61 3.89 13.43
C LYS A 87 18.25 3.70 14.06
N TYR A 88 18.23 3.33 15.34
CA TYR A 88 17.02 3.09 16.11
C TYR A 88 16.92 4.06 17.28
N TYR A 89 15.71 4.54 17.51
CA TYR A 89 15.38 5.47 18.57
C TYR A 89 14.12 5.02 19.29
N LYS A 90 13.96 5.46 20.53
CA LYS A 90 12.77 5.27 21.36
C LYS A 90 12.20 6.62 21.74
N ILE A 91 10.88 6.72 21.78
CA ILE A 91 10.12 7.82 22.35
C ILE A 91 9.25 7.18 23.44
N PRO A 92 9.49 7.50 24.72
CA PRO A 92 8.85 6.80 25.83
C PRO A 92 7.34 7.07 25.88
N LYS A 93 6.59 6.11 26.40
CA LYS A 93 5.17 6.27 26.69
C LYS A 93 4.92 7.51 27.55
N GLY A 94 3.88 8.27 27.20
CA GLY A 94 3.58 9.58 27.80
C GLY A 94 4.16 10.76 27.01
N SER A 95 5.07 10.52 26.06
CA SER A 95 5.58 11.51 25.10
C SER A 95 4.89 11.44 23.74
N PHE A 96 3.75 10.76 23.67
CA PHE A 96 2.87 10.67 22.51
C PHE A 96 1.50 10.16 22.97
N ASN A 97 0.49 10.33 22.12
CA ASN A 97 -0.82 9.73 22.32
C ASN A 97 -1.12 8.76 21.17
N ILE A 98 -1.53 7.54 21.54
CA ILE A 98 -2.07 6.55 20.60
C ILE A 98 -3.41 6.07 21.14
N GLU A 99 -4.44 6.16 20.31
CA GLU A 99 -5.75 5.62 20.61
C GLU A 99 -6.28 4.76 19.45
N THR A 100 -7.14 3.80 19.77
CA THR A 100 -7.89 3.03 18.78
C THR A 100 -9.33 3.54 18.78
N LEU A 101 -9.76 4.10 17.66
CA LEU A 101 -11.14 4.53 17.45
C LEU A 101 -12.08 3.32 17.43
N PRO A 102 -13.08 3.26 18.31
CA PRO A 102 -14.16 2.29 18.23
C PRO A 102 -14.97 2.45 16.95
N ILE A 103 -15.49 1.34 16.41
CA ILE A 103 -16.30 1.34 15.18
C ILE A 103 -17.50 2.30 15.29
N LYS A 104 -18.11 2.44 16.48
CA LYS A 104 -19.21 3.37 16.71
C LYS A 104 -18.81 4.83 16.45
N GLN A 105 -17.61 5.24 16.86
CA GLN A 105 -17.08 6.58 16.62
C GLN A 105 -16.74 6.77 15.14
N ILE A 106 -16.09 5.79 14.51
CA ILE A 106 -15.78 5.81 13.07
C ILE A 106 -17.06 6.00 12.23
N LYS A 107 -18.16 5.35 12.62
CA LYS A 107 -19.46 5.47 11.92
C LYS A 107 -20.07 6.87 11.98
N GLN A 108 -19.64 7.70 12.92
CA GLN A 108 -20.08 9.10 13.06
C GLN A 108 -19.18 10.08 12.33
N MET A 109 -18.01 9.64 11.83
CA MET A 109 -17.08 10.48 11.11
C MET A 109 -17.55 10.76 9.68
N THR A 110 -17.44 12.02 9.29
CA THR A 110 -17.65 12.53 7.93
C THR A 110 -16.37 12.43 7.09
N GLU A 111 -16.50 12.62 5.77
CA GLU A 111 -15.33 12.74 4.87
C GLU A 111 -14.34 13.81 5.34
N LYS A 112 -14.88 14.92 5.87
CA LYS A 112 -14.10 16.03 6.41
C LYS A 112 -13.30 15.63 7.66
N ASP A 113 -13.88 14.85 8.57
CA ASP A 113 -13.16 14.36 9.75
C ASP A 113 -11.96 13.49 9.36
N PHE A 114 -12.12 12.64 8.34
CA PHE A 114 -11.00 11.85 7.79
C PHE A 114 -9.96 12.72 7.11
N PHE A 115 -10.39 13.75 6.37
CA PHE A 115 -9.51 14.71 5.74
C PHE A 115 -8.66 15.48 6.77
N GLU A 116 -9.25 15.95 7.86
CA GLU A 116 -8.56 16.71 8.90
C GLU A 116 -7.58 15.83 9.68
N LYS A 117 -7.97 14.59 10.01
CA LYS A 117 -7.16 13.65 10.79
C LYS A 117 -6.23 12.76 9.94
N ARG A 118 -6.15 12.97 8.62
CA ARG A 118 -5.43 12.06 7.69
C ARG A 118 -3.95 11.84 8.05
N ASP A 119 -3.33 12.85 8.68
CA ASP A 119 -1.92 12.85 9.07
C ASP A 119 -1.68 12.19 10.45
N GLU A 120 -2.75 11.80 11.15
CA GLU A 120 -2.71 11.12 12.44
C GLU A 120 -3.23 9.67 12.35
N ILE A 121 -4.12 9.38 11.40
CA ILE A 121 -4.72 8.06 11.26
C ILE A 121 -3.70 7.07 10.69
N PHE A 122 -3.59 5.89 11.33
CA PHE A 122 -2.69 4.83 10.92
C PHE A 122 -3.26 3.43 11.14
N ARG A 123 -2.59 2.45 10.55
CA ARG A 123 -2.72 1.03 10.88
C ARG A 123 -1.37 0.44 11.25
N LEU A 124 -1.38 -0.59 12.09
CA LEU A 124 -0.20 -1.44 12.28
C LEU A 124 -0.11 -2.43 11.13
N THR A 125 1.08 -2.58 10.58
CA THR A 125 1.37 -3.55 9.52
C THR A 125 2.54 -4.42 9.97
N ALA A 126 2.39 -5.73 9.79
CA ALA A 126 3.46 -6.67 10.09
C ALA A 126 4.73 -6.36 9.28
N LEU A 127 5.88 -6.49 9.95
CA LEU A 127 7.18 -6.41 9.31
C LEU A 127 7.34 -7.59 8.34
N SER A 128 7.26 -7.30 7.04
CA SER A 128 7.28 -8.29 5.96
C SER A 128 8.26 -7.89 4.86
N GLY A 129 8.54 -8.82 3.95
CA GLY A 129 9.57 -8.65 2.92
C GLY A 129 10.99 -8.69 3.49
N GLY A 130 11.99 -8.46 2.63
CA GLY A 130 13.40 -8.53 3.00
C GLY A 130 13.78 -7.55 4.11
N ILE A 131 13.41 -6.27 3.95
CA ILE A 131 13.69 -5.25 4.97
C ILE A 131 12.92 -5.51 6.27
N GLY A 132 11.65 -5.94 6.20
CA GLY A 132 10.86 -6.24 7.39
C GLY A 132 11.44 -7.36 8.22
N LYS A 133 11.91 -8.45 7.59
CA LYS A 133 12.61 -9.55 8.30
C LYS A 133 13.88 -9.04 9.01
N LYS A 134 14.67 -8.19 8.35
CA LYS A 134 15.85 -7.57 8.95
C LYS A 134 15.49 -6.70 10.15
N ILE A 135 14.55 -5.78 10.00
CA ILE A 135 14.08 -4.93 11.11
C ILE A 135 13.58 -5.79 12.26
N LYS A 136 12.80 -6.84 11.99
CA LYS A 136 12.27 -7.75 13.02
C LYS A 136 13.39 -8.39 13.85
N ALA A 137 14.46 -8.86 13.22
CA ALA A 137 15.62 -9.40 13.92
C ALA A 137 16.39 -8.33 14.71
N HIS A 138 16.45 -7.09 14.20
CA HIS A 138 17.14 -5.99 14.87
C HIS A 138 16.44 -5.55 16.16
N ILE A 139 15.11 -5.60 16.21
CA ILE A 139 14.32 -4.97 17.28
C ILE A 139 13.93 -5.90 18.44
N GLU A 140 14.25 -7.19 18.33
CA GLU A 140 13.81 -8.25 19.25
C GLU A 140 14.30 -8.03 20.69
N ASP A 141 15.45 -7.38 20.86
CA ASP A 141 16.14 -7.18 22.14
C ASP A 141 15.80 -5.86 22.84
N PHE A 142 15.13 -4.91 22.16
CA PHE A 142 14.87 -3.58 22.73
C PHE A 142 13.46 -3.04 22.53
N THR A 143 12.60 -3.68 21.75
CA THR A 143 11.21 -3.21 21.59
C THR A 143 10.30 -3.72 22.69
N ASN A 144 9.31 -2.91 23.02
CA ASN A 144 8.22 -3.27 23.91
C ASN A 144 6.87 -2.83 23.29
N ASN A 145 5.79 -3.09 24.02
CA ASN A 145 4.42 -2.82 23.56
C ASN A 145 3.88 -1.44 23.94
N ASP A 146 4.63 -0.67 24.72
CA ASP A 146 4.20 0.58 25.33
C ASP A 146 4.83 1.81 24.68
N ASP A 147 6.10 1.74 24.30
CA ASP A 147 6.86 2.83 23.72
C ASP A 147 6.69 2.91 22.19
N LEU A 148 6.93 4.11 21.65
CA LEU A 148 7.03 4.34 20.22
C LEU A 148 8.50 4.24 19.81
N PHE A 149 8.80 3.39 18.83
CA PHE A 149 10.15 3.28 18.29
C PHE A 149 10.21 3.93 16.93
N MET A 150 11.38 4.43 16.56
CA MET A 150 11.64 5.02 15.25
C MET A 150 12.90 4.42 14.67
N PHE A 151 12.94 4.20 13.36
CA PHE A 151 14.15 3.82 12.67
C PHE A 151 14.41 4.71 11.46
N GLU A 152 15.69 4.96 11.21
CA GLU A 152 16.20 5.79 10.13
C GLU A 152 17.10 4.94 9.24
N TYR A 153 16.83 4.93 7.94
CA TYR A 153 17.67 4.28 6.94
C TYR A 153 17.45 4.90 5.56
N ILE A 154 18.29 4.50 4.60
CA ILE A 154 18.14 4.85 3.18
C ILE A 154 17.49 3.65 2.46
N PRO A 155 16.21 3.74 2.06
CA PRO A 155 15.55 2.66 1.33
C PRO A 155 16.19 2.42 -0.04
N SER A 156 16.32 1.15 -0.43
CA SER A 156 16.77 0.77 -1.77
C SER A 156 15.65 0.76 -2.81
N LYS A 157 14.38 0.77 -2.36
CA LYS A 157 13.17 0.68 -3.19
C LYS A 157 12.04 1.54 -2.60
N GLY A 158 11.02 1.82 -3.41
CA GLY A 158 9.82 2.54 -3.00
C GLY A 158 9.94 4.07 -3.16
N LYS A 159 8.92 4.79 -2.68
CA LYS A 159 8.80 6.26 -2.80
C LYS A 159 9.99 7.01 -2.19
N ASP A 160 10.58 6.42 -1.16
CA ASP A 160 11.66 7.03 -0.36
C ASP A 160 13.06 6.55 -0.81
N LYS A 161 13.17 5.88 -1.96
CA LYS A 161 14.44 5.33 -2.48
C LYS A 161 15.54 6.39 -2.50
N GLY A 162 16.69 6.06 -1.93
CA GLY A 162 17.89 6.90 -1.94
C GLY A 162 17.84 8.12 -1.00
N LYS A 163 16.81 8.23 -0.15
CA LYS A 163 16.65 9.34 0.81
C LYS A 163 16.67 8.81 2.23
N MET A 164 17.42 9.48 3.11
CA MET A 164 17.36 9.23 4.55
C MET A 164 15.92 9.43 5.02
N SER A 165 15.29 8.38 5.52
CA SER A 165 13.86 8.35 5.80
C SER A 165 13.58 7.77 7.18
N GLN A 166 12.59 8.34 7.86
CA GLN A 166 12.19 7.95 9.21
C GLN A 166 10.87 7.17 9.18
N TYR A 167 10.81 6.12 9.99
CA TYR A 167 9.64 5.25 10.09
C TYR A 167 9.38 4.90 11.55
N PHE A 168 8.11 4.78 11.92
CA PHE A 168 7.71 4.42 13.27
C PHE A 168 7.35 2.95 13.41
N LEU A 169 7.64 2.40 14.57
CA LEU A 169 7.28 1.06 15.03
C LEU A 169 6.52 1.19 16.34
N PHE A 170 5.41 0.47 16.45
CA PHE A 170 4.64 0.35 17.69
C PHE A 170 4.18 -1.10 17.83
N LYS A 171 4.36 -1.70 19.02
CA LYS A 171 4.10 -3.13 19.25
C LYS A 171 4.81 -4.03 18.24
N SER A 172 6.09 -3.72 17.98
CA SER A 172 6.96 -4.40 17.01
C SER A 172 6.38 -4.50 15.58
N GLN A 173 5.48 -3.59 15.21
CA GLN A 173 4.87 -3.48 13.88
C GLN A 173 5.05 -2.08 13.31
N THR A 174 5.05 -1.95 11.99
CA THR A 174 5.19 -0.65 11.33
C THR A 174 3.91 0.16 11.45
N VAL A 175 4.05 1.42 11.88
CA VAL A 175 3.01 2.44 11.81
C VAL A 175 2.89 2.91 10.36
N THR A 176 1.82 2.50 9.69
CA THR A 176 1.53 2.89 8.31
C THR A 176 0.47 3.98 8.31
N MET A 177 0.89 5.22 8.09
CA MET A 177 0.02 6.39 8.05
C MET A 177 -0.93 6.36 6.85
N LEU A 178 -2.15 6.85 7.04
CA LEU A 178 -3.18 6.91 5.99
C LEU A 178 -2.76 7.87 4.87
N ASN A 179 -2.22 9.04 5.22
CA ASN A 179 -1.76 10.06 4.28
C ASN A 179 -0.78 9.53 3.20
N LYS A 180 -0.04 8.44 3.47
CA LYS A 180 0.91 7.85 2.50
C LYS A 180 0.21 7.13 1.34
N LEU A 181 -1.07 6.81 1.49
CA LEU A 181 -1.84 5.97 0.55
C LEU A 181 -3.11 6.66 0.05
N VAL A 182 -3.17 7.98 0.11
CA VAL A 182 -4.34 8.74 -0.35
C VAL A 182 -3.93 9.90 -1.26
N ASP A 183 -4.86 10.26 -2.12
CA ASP A 183 -4.91 11.56 -2.78
C ASP A 183 -5.81 12.51 -1.97
N VAL A 184 -5.50 13.80 -1.99
CA VAL A 184 -6.17 14.80 -1.14
C VAL A 184 -6.93 15.79 -2.01
N ASP A 185 -8.26 15.78 -1.91
CA ASP A 185 -9.15 16.71 -2.60
C ASP A 185 -9.49 17.87 -1.64
N PHE A 186 -8.67 18.93 -1.70
CA PHE A 186 -8.80 20.10 -0.84
C PHE A 186 -10.10 20.88 -1.09
N ASN A 187 -10.62 20.86 -2.32
CA ASN A 187 -11.86 21.58 -2.66
C ASN A 187 -13.08 20.96 -1.99
N LYS A 188 -13.12 19.62 -1.91
CA LYS A 188 -14.23 18.88 -1.28
C LYS A 188 -13.92 18.44 0.15
N GLN A 189 -12.76 18.79 0.69
CA GLN A 189 -12.28 18.38 2.01
C GLN A 189 -12.42 16.86 2.25
N ARG A 190 -11.93 16.06 1.29
CA ARG A 190 -11.99 14.59 1.35
C ARG A 190 -10.70 13.96 0.88
N ILE A 191 -10.52 12.69 1.22
CA ILE A 191 -9.36 11.90 0.81
C ILE A 191 -9.80 10.66 0.02
N ILE A 192 -9.04 10.34 -1.01
CA ILE A 192 -9.33 9.25 -1.94
C ILE A 192 -8.23 8.21 -1.82
N LYS A 193 -8.59 6.96 -1.55
CA LYS A 193 -7.64 5.86 -1.44
C LYS A 193 -6.95 5.62 -2.77
N LEU A 194 -5.63 5.51 -2.72
CA LEU A 194 -4.78 5.12 -3.83
C LEU A 194 -4.23 3.71 -3.61
N GLU A 195 -4.30 2.89 -4.64
CA GLU A 195 -3.67 1.56 -4.67
C GLU A 195 -2.75 1.42 -5.89
N PRO A 196 -1.58 0.76 -5.75
CA PRO A 196 -0.77 0.41 -6.91
C PRO A 196 -1.58 -0.44 -7.88
N ILE A 197 -1.40 -0.20 -9.18
CA ILE A 197 -1.96 -1.10 -10.18
C ILE A 197 -1.31 -2.48 -10.04
N SER A 198 -2.13 -3.53 -10.05
CA SER A 198 -1.64 -4.89 -9.95
C SER A 198 -1.18 -5.38 -11.33
N ASN A 199 -0.30 -6.39 -11.36
CA ASN A 199 0.06 -7.09 -12.59
C ASN A 199 -0.98 -8.17 -12.97
N ILE A 200 -2.17 -8.12 -12.38
CA ILE A 200 -3.32 -8.96 -12.71
C ILE A 200 -4.46 -8.03 -13.12
N ILE A 201 -4.87 -8.14 -14.38
CA ILE A 201 -6.02 -7.43 -14.92
C ILE A 201 -7.15 -8.46 -15.04
N SER A 202 -8.10 -8.38 -14.12
CA SER A 202 -9.22 -9.33 -14.03
C SER A 202 -10.46 -8.89 -14.79
N ASP A 203 -10.52 -7.63 -15.22
CA ASP A 203 -11.60 -7.10 -16.05
C ASP A 203 -11.55 -7.79 -17.42
N ASP A 204 -12.71 -8.18 -17.94
CA ASP A 204 -12.81 -8.84 -19.24
C ASP A 204 -12.64 -7.80 -20.35
N LEU A 205 -11.39 -7.66 -20.83
CA LEU A 205 -11.03 -6.64 -21.83
C LEU A 205 -11.63 -6.91 -23.22
N TRP A 206 -12.04 -8.15 -23.51
CA TRP A 206 -12.47 -8.54 -24.85
C TRP A 206 -13.98 -8.62 -25.01
N GLN A 207 -14.74 -8.87 -23.94
CA GLN A 207 -16.19 -8.83 -24.01
C GLN A 207 -16.69 -7.42 -24.30
N GLY A 208 -17.16 -7.22 -25.53
CA GLY A 208 -17.73 -5.94 -25.98
C GLY A 208 -16.74 -4.99 -26.63
N ILE A 209 -15.48 -5.40 -26.86
CA ILE A 209 -14.53 -4.57 -27.63
C ILE A 209 -15.04 -4.28 -29.05
N SER A 210 -15.86 -5.17 -29.62
CA SER A 210 -16.56 -4.95 -30.90
C SER A 210 -17.61 -3.83 -30.85
N LYS A 211 -18.03 -3.40 -29.66
CA LYS A 211 -18.92 -2.25 -29.45
C LYS A 211 -18.14 -0.95 -29.22
N GLU A 212 -16.85 -1.05 -28.91
CA GLU A 212 -15.95 0.10 -28.74
C GLU A 212 -15.31 0.45 -30.09
N GLY A 213 -15.44 1.71 -30.52
CA GLY A 213 -14.80 2.20 -31.76
C GLY A 213 -15.73 2.43 -32.95
N GLN A 214 -17.05 2.25 -32.81
CA GLN A 214 -18.05 2.47 -33.89
C GLN A 214 -17.80 1.66 -35.18
N ILE A 215 -16.91 0.66 -35.17
CA ILE A 215 -16.64 -0.20 -36.32
C ILE A 215 -17.45 -1.49 -36.16
N GLN A 216 -18.50 -1.65 -36.95
CA GLN A 216 -19.19 -2.93 -37.10
C GLN A 216 -18.37 -3.87 -38.01
N PHE A 217 -17.75 -4.88 -37.44
CA PHE A 217 -17.15 -5.97 -38.22
C PHE A 217 -18.26 -6.81 -38.85
N LYS A 218 -18.23 -6.97 -40.18
CA LYS A 218 -19.28 -7.65 -40.98
C LYS A 218 -19.65 -9.07 -40.53
N ASN A 219 -18.80 -9.72 -39.72
CA ASN A 219 -18.99 -11.08 -39.21
C ASN A 219 -18.85 -11.23 -37.68
N ALA A 220 -18.92 -10.13 -36.91
CA ALA A 220 -18.98 -10.23 -35.45
C ALA A 220 -20.41 -10.53 -35.03
N LYS A 221 -20.71 -11.80 -34.73
CA LYS A 221 -21.86 -12.17 -33.90
C LYS A 221 -21.48 -12.05 -32.43
#